data_AF-A0A7C1PTX3-F1
#
_entry.id   AF-A0A7C1PTX3-F1
#
_cell.length_a   1.000
_cell.length_b   1.000
_cell.length_c   1.000
_cell.angle_alpha   90.00
_cell.angle_beta   90.00
_cell.angle_gamma   90.00
#
_symmetry.space_group_name_H-M   'P 1'
#
loop_
_entity.id
_entity.type
_entity.pdbx_description
1 polymer ?
#
loop_
_entity_poly.entity_id
_entity_poly.type
_entity_poly.pdbx_seq_one_letter_code
_entity_poly.pdbx_strand_id
1 'polypeptide(L)'
;MDEKELMELKKDTIILAHNYQTPDIQAIADFVGDSLQLCQEAARVDKPYILFCGVDFMAESAVMLNPGKTVLMPDLGSKCPMAAMLPAEAVRAEKEKHPDAAVVLYINTWVEARAESDVTCTSANAVKIVGALPE
;
A
#
# COMPACT_ATOMS: atom_id res chain seq x y z
N MET A 1 25.69 5.39 3.89
CA MET A 1 25.62 4.02 4.39
C MET A 1 26.55 3.20 3.54
N ASP A 2 27.52 2.52 4.16
CA ASP A 2 28.38 1.60 3.42
C ASP A 2 27.67 0.26 3.18
N GLU A 3 28.26 -0.59 2.33
CA GLU A 3 27.67 -1.88 1.95
C GLU A 3 27.48 -2.81 3.16
N LYS A 4 28.37 -2.72 4.15
CA LYS A 4 28.33 -3.58 5.34
C LYS A 4 27.17 -3.20 6.26
N GLU A 5 26.95 -1.90 6.47
CA GLU A 5 25.80 -1.37 7.22
C GLU A 5 24.47 -1.77 6.56
N LEU A 6 24.38 -1.68 5.22
CA LEU A 6 23.19 -2.10 4.48
C LEU A 6 22.91 -3.60 4.64
N MET A 7 23.94 -4.44 4.56
CA MET A 7 23.81 -5.88 4.72
C MET A 7 23.40 -6.28 6.14
N GLU A 8 23.90 -5.57 7.15
CA GLU A 8 23.49 -5.79 8.54
C GLU A 8 22.02 -5.42 8.75
N LEU A 9 21.58 -4.26 8.25
CA LEU A 9 20.18 -3.82 8.28
C LEU A 9 19.26 -4.87 7.63
N LYS A 10 19.68 -5.42 6.48
CA LYS A 10 18.90 -6.40 5.71
C LYS A 10 18.77 -7.77 6.38
N LYS A 11 19.41 -8.05 7.51
CA LYS A 11 19.17 -9.32 8.24
C LYS A 11 17.74 -9.37 8.78
N ASP A 12 17.29 -8.29 9.40
CA ASP A 12 15.99 -8.21 10.06
C ASP A 12 15.01 -7.26 9.34
N THR A 13 15.47 -6.57 8.30
CA THR A 13 14.65 -5.63 7.51
C THR A 13 14.53 -6.08 6.06
N ILE A 14 13.32 -5.99 5.48
CA ILE A 14 13.13 -6.02 4.04
C ILE A 14 12.93 -4.59 3.52
N ILE A 15 13.55 -4.24 2.41
CA ILE A 15 13.38 -2.95 1.74
C ILE A 15 12.49 -3.13 0.52
N LEU A 16 11.30 -2.53 0.56
CA LEU A 16 10.34 -2.54 -0.54
C LEU A 16 10.32 -1.16 -1.20
N ALA A 17 10.51 -1.08 -2.52
CA ALA A 17 10.53 0.19 -3.24
C ALA A 17 9.49 0.23 -4.37
N HIS A 18 8.77 1.35 -4.47
CA HIS A 18 7.89 1.59 -5.61
C HIS A 18 8.70 1.93 -6.88
N ASN A 19 8.16 1.57 -8.04
CA ASN A 19 8.75 1.86 -9.36
C ASN A 19 9.08 3.36 -9.61
N TYR A 20 8.51 4.27 -8.80
CA TYR A 20 8.75 5.73 -8.91
C TYR A 20 9.88 6.23 -8.01
N GLN A 21 10.52 5.36 -7.22
CA GLN A 21 11.69 5.72 -6.44
C GLN A 21 12.89 6.04 -7.34
N THR A 22 13.85 6.80 -6.84
CA THR A 22 15.09 7.08 -7.58
C THR A 22 15.90 5.79 -7.81
N PRO A 23 16.74 5.74 -8.87
CA PRO A 23 17.54 4.55 -9.17
C PRO A 23 18.39 4.06 -7.99
N ASP A 24 18.93 4.97 -7.18
CA ASP A 24 19.76 4.63 -6.03
C ASP A 24 18.96 3.86 -4.96
N ILE A 25 17.71 4.25 -4.73
CA ILE A 25 16.81 3.54 -3.79
C ILE A 25 16.36 2.20 -4.37
N GLN A 26 16.07 2.15 -5.66
CA GLN A 26 15.73 0.88 -6.33
C GLN A 26 16.90 -0.10 -6.28
N ALA A 27 18.15 0.37 -6.44
CA ALA A 27 19.34 -0.47 -6.45
C ALA A 27 19.61 -1.16 -5.10
N ILE A 28 19.18 -0.56 -3.99
CA ILE A 28 19.33 -1.14 -2.65
C ILE A 28 18.10 -1.90 -2.16
N ALA A 29 16.97 -1.81 -2.86
CA ALA A 29 15.74 -2.50 -2.47
C ALA A 29 15.89 -4.03 -2.58
N ASP A 30 15.19 -4.77 -1.71
CA ASP A 30 15.07 -6.23 -1.86
C ASP A 30 14.01 -6.60 -2.90
N PHE A 31 13.02 -5.71 -3.10
CA PHE A 31 12.01 -5.87 -4.12
C PHE A 31 11.55 -4.50 -4.66
N VAL A 32 11.39 -4.40 -5.97
CA VAL A 32 10.89 -3.22 -6.68
C VAL A 32 9.64 -3.61 -7.46
N GLY A 33 8.56 -2.83 -7.32
CA GLY A 33 7.32 -3.12 -8.04
C GLY A 33 6.27 -2.03 -7.99
N ASP A 34 5.12 -2.32 -8.62
CA ASP A 34 3.92 -1.49 -8.52
C ASP A 34 3.17 -1.72 -7.18
N SER A 35 2.08 -0.99 -6.96
CA SER A 35 1.32 -1.08 -5.70
C SER A 35 0.78 -2.47 -5.41
N LEU A 36 0.35 -3.23 -6.43
CA LEU A 36 -0.19 -4.58 -6.24
C LEU A 36 0.93 -5.56 -5.88
N GLN A 37 2.03 -5.51 -6.64
CA GLN A 37 3.20 -6.34 -6.41
C GLN A 37 3.79 -6.11 -5.02
N LEU A 38 3.91 -4.84 -4.60
CA LEU A 38 4.41 -4.50 -3.26
C LEU A 38 3.47 -5.00 -2.15
N CYS A 39 2.14 -4.94 -2.33
CA CYS A 39 1.20 -5.51 -1.35
C CYS A 39 1.35 -7.03 -1.26
N GLN A 40 1.50 -7.71 -2.40
CA GLN A 40 1.69 -9.15 -2.44
C GLN A 40 3.00 -9.58 -1.78
N GLU A 41 4.08 -8.83 -2.00
CA GLU A 41 5.35 -9.12 -1.34
C GLU A 41 5.32 -8.77 0.15
N ALA A 42 4.71 -7.65 0.54
CA ALA A 42 4.53 -7.29 1.94
C ALA A 42 3.79 -8.40 2.74
N ALA A 43 2.81 -9.08 2.12
CA ALA A 43 2.07 -10.17 2.76
C ALA A 43 2.89 -11.47 2.94
N ARG A 44 4.04 -11.61 2.26
CA ARG A 44 4.91 -12.80 2.30
C ARG A 44 6.21 -12.59 3.08
N VAL A 45 6.41 -11.40 3.63
CA VAL A 45 7.61 -11.09 4.40
C VAL A 45 7.67 -12.00 5.63
N ASP A 46 8.86 -12.46 6.03
CA ASP A 46 9.06 -13.12 7.33
C ASP A 46 9.84 -12.24 8.31
N LYS A 47 10.55 -11.23 7.80
CA LYS A 47 11.35 -10.30 8.58
C LYS A 47 10.50 -9.41 9.49
N PRO A 48 10.99 -9.04 10.69
CA PRO A 48 10.24 -8.22 11.64
C PRO A 48 10.08 -6.75 11.22
N TYR A 49 10.96 -6.24 10.36
CA TYR A 49 10.92 -4.85 9.87
C TYR A 49 10.69 -4.78 8.36
N ILE A 50 9.83 -3.85 7.94
CA ILE A 50 9.58 -3.50 6.53
C ILE A 50 9.92 -2.03 6.35
N LEU A 51 11.00 -1.72 5.62
CA LEU A 51 11.30 -0.37 5.17
C LEU A 51 10.59 -0.13 3.84
N PHE A 52 9.50 0.64 3.88
CA PHE A 52 8.66 0.91 2.73
C PHE A 52 9.04 2.24 2.06
N CYS A 53 9.76 2.15 0.95
CA CYS A 53 10.16 3.27 0.12
C CYS A 53 9.06 3.60 -0.91
N GLY A 54 8.03 4.28 -0.44
CA GLY A 54 6.84 4.65 -1.21
C GLY A 54 6.11 5.82 -0.57
N VAL A 55 4.77 5.83 -0.70
CA VAL A 55 3.90 6.84 -0.08
C VAL A 55 3.04 6.23 1.02
N ASP A 56 2.51 7.08 1.88
CA ASP A 56 1.70 6.77 3.07
C ASP A 56 0.71 5.61 2.90
N PHE A 57 -0.25 5.69 1.98
CA PHE A 57 -1.29 4.67 1.85
C PHE A 57 -0.74 3.28 1.51
N MET A 58 0.42 3.20 0.84
CA MET A 58 1.06 1.92 0.53
C MET A 58 1.70 1.32 1.78
N ALA A 59 2.38 2.14 2.58
CA ALA A 59 2.94 1.72 3.85
C ALA A 59 1.85 1.30 4.85
N GLU A 60 0.74 2.03 4.92
CA GLU A 60 -0.44 1.64 5.71
C GLU A 60 -1.00 0.28 5.27
N SER A 61 -1.01 0.01 3.96
CA SER A 61 -1.40 -1.31 3.44
C SER A 61 -0.46 -2.41 3.92
N ALA A 62 0.84 -2.14 3.96
CA ALA A 62 1.82 -3.09 4.51
C ALA A 62 1.61 -3.33 6.01
N VAL A 63 1.25 -2.30 6.79
CA VAL A 63 0.89 -2.45 8.22
C VAL A 63 -0.35 -3.34 8.38
N MET A 64 -1.40 -3.07 7.60
CA MET A 64 -2.65 -3.84 7.63
C MET A 64 -2.42 -5.33 7.32
N LEU A 65 -1.54 -5.63 6.36
CA LEU A 65 -1.18 -7.00 6.01
C LEU A 65 -0.22 -7.66 7.01
N ASN A 66 0.39 -6.89 7.91
CA ASN A 66 1.43 -7.34 8.83
C ASN A 66 1.25 -6.78 10.25
N PRO A 67 0.16 -7.09 10.96
CA PRO A 67 -0.17 -6.45 12.25
C PRO A 67 0.85 -6.68 13.38
N GLY A 68 1.73 -7.67 13.25
CA GLY A 68 2.80 -7.96 14.22
C GLY A 68 4.19 -7.44 13.85
N LYS A 69 4.33 -6.72 12.73
CA LYS A 69 5.62 -6.22 12.24
C LYS A 69 5.71 -4.70 12.32
N THR A 70 6.93 -4.19 12.32
CA THR A 70 7.18 -2.75 12.27
C THR A 70 7.37 -2.31 10.83
N VAL A 71 6.49 -1.46 10.33
CA VAL A 71 6.65 -0.81 9.02
C VAL A 71 7.23 0.58 9.23
N LEU A 72 8.29 0.89 8.48
CA LEU A 72 9.04 2.14 8.54
C LEU A 72 8.92 2.85 7.19
N MET A 73 8.84 4.17 7.21
CA MET A 73 8.99 5.01 6.03
C MET A 73 10.20 5.92 6.21
N PRO A 74 11.04 6.12 5.17
CA PRO A 74 12.14 7.08 5.24
C PRO A 74 11.68 8.52 5.50
N ASP A 75 10.50 8.88 4.99
CA ASP A 75 9.91 10.21 5.13
C ASP A 75 8.38 10.11 5.27
N LEU A 76 7.85 10.53 6.43
CA LEU A 76 6.41 10.56 6.71
C LEU A 76 5.67 11.69 5.94
N GLY A 77 6.40 12.60 5.30
CA GLY A 77 5.86 13.61 4.39
C GLY A 77 5.55 13.08 2.99
N SER A 78 6.00 11.87 2.65
CA SER A 78 5.73 11.25 1.35
C SER A 78 4.29 10.74 1.26
N LYS A 79 3.40 11.58 0.73
CA LYS A 79 1.96 11.31 0.67
C LYS A 79 1.41 11.33 -0.75
N CYS A 80 0.27 10.67 -0.95
CA CYS A 80 -0.50 10.79 -2.19
C CYS A 80 -1.61 11.85 -2.04
N PRO A 81 -1.53 13.01 -2.74
CA PRO A 81 -2.57 14.03 -2.65
C PRO A 81 -3.96 13.53 -3.05
N MET A 82 -4.01 12.59 -4.01
CA MET A 82 -5.28 11.99 -4.47
C MET A 82 -5.94 11.14 -3.38
N ALA A 83 -5.15 10.41 -2.57
CA ALA A 83 -5.69 9.62 -1.47
C ALA A 83 -6.39 10.50 -0.42
N ALA A 84 -5.87 11.72 -0.19
CA ALA A 84 -6.45 12.69 0.72
C ALA A 84 -7.78 13.32 0.22
N MET A 85 -8.13 13.12 -1.06
CA MET A 85 -9.37 13.68 -1.62
C MET A 85 -10.63 12.87 -1.24
N LEU A 86 -10.46 11.66 -0.69
CA LEU A 86 -11.56 10.77 -0.34
C LEU A 86 -11.47 10.29 1.12
N PRO A 87 -11.94 11.10 2.08
CA PRO A 87 -12.04 10.68 3.49
C PRO A 87 -13.14 9.63 3.67
N ALA A 88 -13.07 8.86 4.76
CA ALA A 88 -14.03 7.78 5.05
C ALA A 88 -15.48 8.27 5.12
N GLU A 89 -15.70 9.48 5.64
CA GLU A 89 -17.02 10.11 5.75
C GLU A 89 -17.67 10.34 4.37
N ALA A 90 -16.87 10.67 3.35
CA ALA A 90 -17.37 10.83 2.00
C ALA A 90 -17.84 9.50 1.41
N VAL A 91 -17.13 8.39 1.72
CA VAL A 91 -17.53 7.04 1.31
C VAL A 91 -18.83 6.63 2.00
N ARG A 92 -18.96 6.84 3.32
CA ARG A 92 -20.19 6.56 4.07
C ARG A 92 -21.39 7.33 3.51
N ALA A 93 -21.21 8.62 3.22
CA ALA A 93 -22.27 9.44 2.67
C ALA A 93 -22.76 8.96 1.28
N GLU A 94 -21.88 8.39 0.46
CA GLU A 94 -22.27 7.84 -0.83
C GLU A 94 -22.96 6.48 -0.70
N LYS A 95 -22.53 5.64 0.26
CA LYS A 95 -23.21 4.39 0.62
C LYS A 95 -24.66 4.62 1.07
N GLU A 96 -24.90 5.68 1.85
CA GLU A 96 -26.26 6.03 2.29
C GLU A 96 -27.18 6.40 1.12
N LYS A 97 -26.65 7.02 0.06
CA LYS A 97 -27.43 7.36 -1.15
C LYS A 97 -27.63 6.16 -2.07
N HIS A 98 -26.70 5.20 -2.05
CA HIS A 98 -26.65 4.05 -2.94
C HIS A 98 -26.50 2.75 -2.12
N PRO A 99 -27.49 2.36 -1.30
CA PRO A 99 -27.35 1.28 -0.33
C PRO A 99 -27.14 -0.11 -0.96
N ASP A 100 -27.58 -0.29 -2.21
CA ASP A 100 -27.44 -1.56 -2.94
C ASP A 100 -26.17 -1.60 -3.81
N ALA A 101 -25.41 -0.50 -3.92
CA ALA A 101 -24.22 -0.43 -4.75
C ALA A 101 -22.98 -0.94 -4.00
N ALA A 102 -22.23 -1.85 -4.62
CA ALA A 102 -20.92 -2.25 -4.12
C ALA A 102 -19.91 -1.10 -4.22
N VAL A 103 -19.15 -0.87 -3.15
CA VAL A 103 -18.11 0.15 -3.07
C VAL A 103 -16.76 -0.46 -3.41
N VAL A 104 -16.23 -0.09 -4.57
CA VAL A 104 -14.89 -0.47 -5.01
C VAL A 104 -13.95 0.72 -4.87
N LEU A 105 -12.95 0.61 -4.00
CA LEU A 105 -11.96 1.69 -3.84
C LEU A 105 -10.62 1.35 -4.46
N TYR A 106 -10.07 2.35 -5.14
CA TYR A 106 -8.71 2.28 -5.65
C TYR A 106 -7.70 2.28 -4.51
N ILE A 107 -6.60 1.53 -4.64
CA ILE A 107 -5.59 1.35 -3.59
C ILE A 107 -4.98 2.68 -3.11
N ASN A 108 -4.95 3.71 -3.96
CA ASN A 108 -4.52 5.07 -3.62
C ASN A 108 -5.58 5.82 -2.81
N THR A 109 -6.01 5.22 -1.70
CA THR A 109 -6.94 5.76 -0.71
C THR A 109 -6.46 5.35 0.69
N TRP A 110 -6.73 6.16 1.70
CA TRP A 110 -6.36 5.83 3.07
C TRP A 110 -7.05 4.56 3.56
N VAL A 111 -6.40 3.84 4.49
CA VAL A 111 -6.98 2.61 5.06
C VAL A 111 -8.36 2.85 5.68
N GLU A 112 -8.59 4.01 6.30
CA GLU A 112 -9.88 4.36 6.90
C GLU A 112 -11.01 4.43 5.86
N ALA A 113 -10.74 4.98 4.67
CA ALA A 113 -11.71 4.97 3.58
C ALA A 113 -11.94 3.56 3.02
N ARG A 114 -10.86 2.76 2.91
CA ARG A 114 -10.94 1.37 2.47
C ARG A 114 -11.70 0.47 3.44
N ALA A 115 -11.69 0.77 4.74
CA ALA A 115 -12.52 0.07 5.72
C ALA A 115 -14.02 0.20 5.45
N GLU A 116 -14.44 1.22 4.70
CA GLU A 116 -15.82 1.42 4.27
C GLU A 116 -16.16 0.75 2.93
N SER A 117 -15.17 0.19 2.23
CA SER A 117 -15.32 -0.44 0.92
C SER A 117 -15.59 -1.93 1.01
N ASP A 118 -16.28 -2.48 0.01
CA ASP A 118 -16.49 -3.93 -0.10
C ASP A 118 -15.24 -4.62 -0.67
N VAL A 119 -14.54 -3.95 -1.58
CA VAL A 119 -13.31 -4.47 -2.19
C VAL A 119 -12.39 -3.36 -2.66
N THR A 120 -11.09 -3.61 -2.56
CA THR A 120 -10.04 -2.70 -3.05
C THR A 120 -9.48 -3.19 -4.38
N CYS A 121 -9.12 -2.26 -5.28
CA CYS A 121 -8.51 -2.58 -6.57
C CYS A 121 -7.27 -1.73 -6.88
N THR A 122 -6.47 -2.18 -7.83
CA THR A 122 -5.38 -1.41 -8.45
C THR A 122 -5.66 -1.23 -9.94
N SER A 123 -4.83 -0.47 -10.64
CA SER A 123 -5.02 -0.20 -12.06
C SER A 123 -4.90 -1.49 -12.88
N ALA A 124 -4.14 -2.46 -12.37
CA ALA A 124 -3.93 -3.76 -12.98
C ALA A 124 -5.14 -4.72 -12.87
N ASN A 125 -6.06 -4.52 -11.91
CA ASN A 125 -7.15 -5.46 -11.67
C ASN A 125 -8.55 -4.84 -11.55
N ALA A 126 -8.71 -3.52 -11.61
CA ALA A 126 -10.00 -2.83 -11.45
C ALA A 126 -11.12 -3.40 -12.33
N VAL A 127 -10.87 -3.57 -13.64
CA VAL A 127 -11.86 -4.13 -14.59
C VAL A 127 -12.27 -5.54 -14.20
N LYS A 128 -11.32 -6.37 -13.78
CA LYS A 128 -11.57 -7.75 -13.35
C LYS A 128 -12.38 -7.80 -12.06
N ILE A 129 -12.07 -6.94 -11.10
CA ILE A 129 -12.78 -6.86 -9.81
C ILE A 129 -14.22 -6.40 -10.03
N VAL A 130 -14.41 -5.28 -10.75
CA VAL A 130 -15.76 -4.75 -11.02
C VAL A 130 -16.62 -5.75 -11.80
N GLY A 131 -16.06 -6.39 -12.82
CA GLY A 131 -16.79 -7.40 -13.61
C GLY A 131 -17.10 -8.71 -12.88
N ALA A 132 -16.56 -8.93 -11.68
CA ALA A 132 -16.84 -10.10 -10.85
C ALA A 132 -17.88 -9.83 -9.75
N LEU A 133 -18.32 -8.58 -9.58
CA LEU A 133 -19.36 -8.22 -8.63
C LEU A 133 -20.74 -8.65 -9.14
N PRO A 134 -21.65 -9.04 -8.24
CA PRO A 134 -23.04 -9.29 -8.62
C PRO A 134 -23.71 -8.02 -9.15
N GLU A 135 -24.65 -8.18 -10.07
CA GLU A 135 -25.54 -7.11 -10.55
C GLU A 135 -26.50 -6.62 -9.46
#